data_AF-A0A951X831-F1
#
_entry.id   AF-A0A951X831-F1
#
_cell.length_a   1.000
_cell.length_b   1.000
_cell.length_c   1.000
_cell.angle_alpha   90.00
_cell.angle_beta   90.00
_cell.angle_gamma   90.00
#
_symmetry.space_group_name_H-M   'P 1'
#
loop_
_entity.id
_entity.type
_entity.pdbx_description
1 polymer ?
#
loop_
_entity_poly.entity_id
_entity_poly.type
_entity_poly.pdbx_seq_one_letter_code
_entity_poly.pdbx_strand_id
1 'polypeptide(L)'
;MNFFLISQGGRLQAGWGEQHNMLLKPDHGRSYEPPAFGPGTTFRNVLLLMEFFKLTGDDRFIARIPDAIAWLERIKLPNAQSQGGRYSHPVFVEPGTNKTLYAHRKGSNVINGKYWWDYKDDNPLLHYGAKTKLDLERLKKEYQSLTTLSPQELATMLKNSPLKSSGENNPPTPQELSKKDPYSLIGKIMDLQMLSSSNPAVKTNEEVRQIILSLKNGQYWESRHIQISRPYAILPDGTESNTAKLSNEGGAAITDSSDQIYISTRDYIKNMKSLISYLKAVSN
;
A
#
# COMPACT_ATOMS: atom_id res chain seq x y z
N MET A 1 -16.01 8.76 11.11
CA MET A 1 -15.72 7.51 11.86
C MET A 1 -16.82 6.47 11.67
N ASN A 2 -18.10 6.79 11.89
CA ASN A 2 -19.20 5.79 11.80
C ASN A 2 -19.36 5.12 10.42
N PHE A 3 -18.98 5.77 9.32
CA PHE A 3 -18.97 5.17 7.98
C PHE A 3 -18.28 3.79 7.96
N PHE A 4 -17.12 3.66 8.62
CA PHE A 4 -16.36 2.41 8.67
C PHE A 4 -17.16 1.27 9.32
N LEU A 5 -17.98 1.57 10.33
CA LEU A 5 -18.82 0.59 11.01
C LEU A 5 -19.95 0.08 10.11
N ILE A 6 -20.65 1.01 9.45
CA ILE A 6 -21.85 0.71 8.67
C ILE A 6 -21.54 0.15 7.27
N SER A 7 -20.35 0.44 6.74
CA SER A 7 -19.92 -0.05 5.43
C SER A 7 -19.13 -1.36 5.49
N GLN A 8 -18.87 -1.90 6.68
CA GLN A 8 -18.19 -3.19 6.81
C GLN A 8 -19.09 -4.31 6.26
N GLY A 9 -18.52 -5.19 5.43
CA GLY A 9 -19.25 -6.35 4.94
C GLY A 9 -19.75 -7.28 6.05
N GLY A 10 -20.64 -8.19 5.68
CA GLY A 10 -21.20 -9.19 6.60
C GLY A 10 -20.11 -10.11 7.18
N ARG A 11 -20.39 -10.82 8.27
CA ARG A 11 -19.41 -11.64 9.01
C ARG A 11 -18.54 -12.58 8.15
N LEU A 12 -19.09 -13.15 7.07
CA LEU A 12 -18.35 -14.05 6.18
C LEU A 12 -17.38 -13.32 5.22
N GLN A 13 -17.60 -12.02 4.99
CA GLN A 13 -16.79 -11.12 4.18
C GLN A 13 -16.64 -9.76 4.87
N ALA A 14 -16.10 -9.77 6.09
CA ALA A 14 -16.07 -8.60 6.97
C ALA A 14 -14.97 -7.59 6.61
N GLY A 15 -14.79 -7.36 5.31
CA GLY A 15 -13.86 -6.39 4.75
C GLY A 15 -14.56 -5.14 4.24
N TRP A 16 -13.77 -4.32 3.56
CA TRP A 16 -14.19 -3.09 2.88
C TRP A 16 -13.68 -3.12 1.43
N GLY A 17 -14.50 -2.59 0.51
CA GLY A 17 -14.02 -2.25 -0.83
C GLY A 17 -13.09 -1.05 -0.85
N GLU A 18 -12.37 -0.85 -1.95
CA GLU A 18 -11.59 0.38 -2.16
C GLU A 18 -12.50 1.60 -2.33
N GLN A 19 -13.66 1.40 -2.97
CA GLN A 19 -14.75 2.34 -3.09
C GLN A 19 -16.08 1.67 -2.69
N HIS A 20 -17.06 2.47 -2.29
CA HIS A 20 -18.43 2.00 -2.02
C HIS A 20 -19.44 2.90 -2.71
N ASN A 21 -20.55 2.32 -3.15
CA ASN A 21 -21.69 3.08 -3.67
C ASN A 21 -22.55 3.67 -2.55
N MET A 22 -23.59 4.41 -2.93
CA MET A 22 -24.55 5.00 -1.99
C MET A 22 -25.36 3.98 -1.17
N LEU A 23 -25.31 2.69 -1.54
CA LEU A 23 -25.88 1.57 -0.79
C LEU A 23 -24.84 0.90 0.13
N LEU A 24 -23.65 1.51 0.30
CA LEU A 24 -22.54 1.01 1.12
C LEU A 24 -22.03 -0.37 0.69
N LYS A 25 -22.21 -0.74 -0.58
CA LYS A 25 -21.63 -1.96 -1.15
C LYS A 25 -20.34 -1.61 -1.88
N PRO A 26 -19.32 -2.49 -1.89
CA PRO A 26 -18.15 -2.32 -2.76
C PRO A 26 -18.58 -2.02 -4.19
N ASP A 27 -17.93 -1.05 -4.82
CA ASP A 27 -18.24 -0.62 -6.18
C ASP A 27 -16.97 -0.41 -7.00
N HIS A 28 -17.13 -0.27 -8.31
CA HIS A 28 -16.03 -0.03 -9.23
C HIS A 28 -15.30 1.28 -8.93
N GLY A 29 -13.98 1.25 -9.11
CA GLY A 29 -13.14 2.44 -9.19
C GLY A 29 -12.84 2.78 -10.64
N ARG A 30 -11.56 2.74 -10.98
CA ARG A 30 -11.07 2.82 -12.37
C ARG A 30 -11.48 1.59 -13.16
N SER A 31 -11.32 1.65 -14.49
CA SER A 31 -11.67 0.56 -15.42
C SER A 31 -11.00 -0.81 -15.16
N TYR A 32 -10.07 -0.91 -14.21
CA TYR A 32 -9.40 -2.14 -13.79
C TYR A 32 -9.64 -2.49 -12.32
N GLU A 33 -10.49 -1.74 -11.63
CA GLU A 33 -10.84 -1.92 -10.23
C GLU A 33 -12.27 -2.46 -10.16
N PRO A 34 -12.46 -3.79 -10.03
CA PRO A 34 -13.78 -4.40 -9.95
C PRO A 34 -14.50 -4.00 -8.64
N PRO A 35 -15.83 -4.21 -8.55
CA PRO A 35 -16.61 -3.93 -7.35
C PRO A 35 -16.33 -5.02 -6.33
N ALA A 36 -15.21 -4.88 -5.62
CA ALA A 36 -14.60 -5.95 -4.85
C ALA A 36 -14.17 -5.49 -3.46
N PHE A 37 -14.09 -6.44 -2.53
CA PHE A 37 -13.43 -6.20 -1.25
C PHE A 37 -11.91 -6.12 -1.47
N GLY A 38 -11.27 -5.18 -0.80
CA GLY A 38 -9.81 -4.98 -0.85
C GLY A 38 -9.16 -5.44 0.45
N PRO A 39 -8.34 -6.52 0.47
CA PRO A 39 -7.68 -6.99 1.69
C PRO A 39 -6.73 -5.94 2.28
N GLY A 40 -5.98 -5.22 1.44
CA GLY A 40 -5.14 -4.10 1.87
C GLY A 40 -5.94 -2.93 2.45
N THR A 41 -7.10 -2.61 1.87
CA THR A 41 -8.02 -1.59 2.41
C THR A 41 -8.61 -2.03 3.73
N THR A 42 -9.00 -3.29 3.84
CA THR A 42 -9.53 -3.87 5.08
C THR A 42 -8.51 -3.81 6.21
N PHE A 43 -7.27 -4.20 5.94
CA PHE A 43 -6.18 -4.08 6.91
C PHE A 43 -6.02 -2.64 7.42
N ARG A 44 -6.00 -1.66 6.50
CA ARG A 44 -5.92 -0.23 6.86
C ARG A 44 -7.12 0.25 7.68
N ASN A 45 -8.32 -0.17 7.31
CA ASN A 45 -9.55 0.22 8.01
C ASN A 45 -9.59 -0.37 9.43
N VAL A 46 -9.09 -1.59 9.63
CA VAL A 46 -8.97 -2.18 10.97
C VAL A 46 -8.00 -1.38 11.85
N LEU A 47 -6.86 -0.95 11.32
CA LEU A 47 -5.93 -0.08 12.05
C LEU A 47 -6.60 1.26 12.40
N LEU A 48 -7.34 1.87 11.46
CA LEU A 48 -8.10 3.10 11.72
C LEU A 48 -9.15 2.91 12.81
N LEU A 49 -9.86 1.79 12.81
CA LEU A 49 -10.85 1.46 13.84
C LEU A 49 -10.22 1.35 15.23
N MET A 50 -9.03 0.74 15.35
CA MET A 50 -8.27 0.72 16.61
C MET A 50 -7.89 2.13 17.06
N GLU A 51 -7.45 2.98 16.15
CA GLU A 51 -7.15 4.38 16.46
C GLU A 51 -8.39 5.18 16.87
N PHE A 52 -9.52 4.93 16.22
CA PHE A 52 -10.80 5.52 16.61
C PHE A 52 -11.20 5.14 18.03
N PHE A 53 -10.99 3.88 18.42
CA PHE A 53 -11.16 3.44 19.80
C PHE A 53 -10.19 4.16 20.75
N LYS A 54 -8.90 4.26 20.43
CA LYS A 54 -7.93 5.00 21.26
C LYS A 54 -8.33 6.46 21.48
N LEU A 55 -8.94 7.08 20.48
CA LEU A 55 -9.41 8.47 20.54
C LEU A 55 -10.72 8.64 21.33
N THR A 56 -11.62 7.67 21.27
CA THR A 56 -13.02 7.86 21.73
C THR A 56 -13.37 7.04 22.97
N GLY A 57 -12.73 5.89 23.16
CA GLY A 57 -13.11 4.86 24.13
C GLY A 57 -14.37 4.09 23.74
N ASP A 58 -14.85 4.24 22.50
CA ASP A 58 -16.10 3.61 22.06
C ASP A 58 -15.84 2.20 21.49
N ASP A 59 -16.27 1.19 22.24
CA ASP A 59 -16.08 -0.23 21.92
C ASP A 59 -16.66 -0.65 20.56
N ARG A 60 -17.62 0.11 20.01
CA ARG A 60 -18.18 -0.18 18.69
C ARG A 60 -17.11 -0.20 17.60
N PHE A 61 -16.03 0.56 17.77
CA PHE A 61 -14.91 0.57 16.82
C PHE A 61 -14.08 -0.71 16.85
N ILE A 62 -13.98 -1.40 17.98
CA ILE A 62 -13.19 -2.64 18.10
C ILE A 62 -14.05 -3.91 18.07
N ALA A 63 -15.37 -3.79 18.24
CA ALA A 63 -16.30 -4.92 18.37
C ALA A 63 -16.26 -5.91 17.19
N ARG A 64 -16.12 -5.41 15.94
CA ARG A 64 -16.14 -6.25 14.72
C ARG A 64 -14.78 -6.43 14.05
N ILE A 65 -13.69 -6.05 14.73
CA ILE A 65 -12.33 -6.32 14.26
C ILE A 65 -12.04 -7.83 14.16
N PRO A 66 -12.48 -8.70 15.11
CA PRO A 66 -12.27 -10.14 15.00
C PRO A 66 -12.84 -10.74 13.70
N ASP A 67 -14.01 -10.29 13.25
CA ASP A 67 -14.61 -10.73 11.99
C ASP A 67 -13.71 -10.41 10.80
N ALA A 68 -13.14 -9.20 10.77
CA ALA A 68 -12.25 -8.74 9.71
C ALA A 68 -10.94 -9.53 9.69
N ILE A 69 -10.32 -9.75 10.86
CA ILE A 69 -9.11 -10.58 11.00
C ILE A 69 -9.39 -11.99 10.50
N ALA A 70 -10.46 -12.62 10.96
CA ALA A 70 -10.84 -13.96 10.56
C ALA A 70 -11.11 -14.05 9.04
N TRP A 71 -11.69 -13.01 8.44
CA TRP A 71 -11.87 -12.97 6.99
C TRP A 71 -10.53 -12.89 6.25
N LEU A 72 -9.63 -11.98 6.64
CA LEU A 72 -8.29 -11.86 6.04
C LEU A 72 -7.53 -13.20 6.12
N GLU A 73 -7.60 -13.90 7.25
CA GLU A 73 -6.97 -15.21 7.39
C GLU A 73 -7.50 -16.26 6.41
N ARG A 74 -8.80 -16.26 6.13
CA ARG A 74 -9.42 -17.21 5.19
C ARG A 74 -9.08 -16.94 3.73
N ILE A 75 -8.84 -15.69 3.36
CA ILE A 75 -8.59 -15.29 1.96
C ILE A 75 -7.10 -15.19 1.62
N LYS A 76 -6.22 -15.78 2.44
CA LYS A 76 -4.79 -15.87 2.12
C LYS A 76 -4.58 -16.59 0.79
N LEU A 77 -3.62 -16.10 0.02
CA LEU A 77 -3.21 -16.75 -1.23
C LEU A 77 -2.63 -18.14 -0.94
N PRO A 78 -2.90 -19.13 -1.79
CA PRO A 78 -2.23 -20.41 -1.72
C PRO A 78 -0.73 -20.25 -1.98
N ASN A 79 0.09 -21.18 -1.47
CA ASN A 79 1.55 -21.13 -1.61
C ASN A 79 2.02 -21.00 -3.08
N ALA A 80 1.33 -21.65 -4.01
CA ALA A 80 1.64 -21.55 -5.44
C ALA A 80 1.51 -20.11 -6.00
N GLN A 81 0.66 -19.27 -5.39
CA GLN A 81 0.42 -17.89 -5.82
C GLN A 81 1.14 -16.85 -4.94
N SER A 82 1.79 -17.27 -3.85
CA SER A 82 2.44 -16.37 -2.89
C SER A 82 3.81 -15.86 -3.35
N GLN A 83 4.37 -16.41 -4.43
CA GLN A 83 5.74 -16.14 -4.91
C GLN A 83 6.78 -16.32 -3.79
N GLY A 84 6.80 -17.51 -3.18
CA GLY A 84 7.73 -17.80 -2.08
C GLY A 84 7.47 -16.96 -0.82
N GLY A 85 6.20 -16.62 -0.57
CA GLY A 85 5.80 -15.80 0.59
C GLY A 85 6.05 -14.30 0.43
N ARG A 86 6.43 -13.83 -0.78
CA ARG A 86 6.48 -12.40 -1.11
C ARG A 86 5.12 -11.74 -0.95
N TYR A 87 4.06 -12.47 -1.30
CA TYR A 87 2.67 -12.04 -1.17
C TYR A 87 1.90 -12.95 -0.23
N SER A 88 0.84 -12.40 0.36
CA SER A 88 -0.02 -13.13 1.32
C SER A 88 -1.49 -13.07 0.94
N HIS A 89 -1.94 -12.03 0.25
CA HIS A 89 -3.35 -11.80 -0.08
C HIS A 89 -3.47 -11.24 -1.50
N PRO A 90 -4.61 -11.45 -2.17
CA PRO A 90 -4.90 -10.73 -3.41
C PRO A 90 -5.19 -9.25 -3.16
N VAL A 91 -5.24 -8.45 -4.22
CA VAL A 91 -5.70 -7.06 -4.15
C VAL A 91 -7.23 -6.98 -4.18
N PHE A 92 -7.91 -7.85 -4.95
CA PHE A 92 -9.36 -7.85 -5.08
C PHE A 92 -9.97 -9.21 -4.74
N VAL A 93 -11.09 -9.16 -4.01
CA VAL A 93 -11.86 -10.34 -3.61
C VAL A 93 -13.34 -10.13 -3.96
N GLU A 94 -13.89 -11.06 -4.73
CA GLU A 94 -15.26 -11.01 -5.24
C GLU A 94 -16.31 -11.08 -4.11
N PRO A 95 -17.29 -10.17 -4.08
CA PRO A 95 -18.42 -10.24 -3.17
C PRO A 95 -19.26 -11.51 -3.38
N GLY A 96 -19.73 -12.12 -2.30
CA GLY A 96 -20.53 -13.35 -2.29
C GLY A 96 -19.71 -14.64 -2.32
N THR A 97 -18.51 -14.65 -2.92
CA THR A 97 -17.78 -15.91 -3.19
C THR A 97 -16.42 -16.02 -2.51
N ASN A 98 -15.80 -14.90 -2.11
CA ASN A 98 -14.40 -14.83 -1.66
C ASN A 98 -13.36 -15.24 -2.71
N LYS A 99 -13.73 -15.34 -3.99
CA LYS A 99 -12.76 -15.64 -5.05
C LYS A 99 -11.85 -14.45 -5.30
N THR A 100 -10.57 -14.73 -5.53
CA THR A 100 -9.61 -13.71 -5.98
C THR A 100 -9.96 -13.21 -7.36
N LEU A 101 -9.99 -11.90 -7.55
CA LEU A 101 -10.05 -11.26 -8.87
C LEU A 101 -8.68 -10.69 -9.23
N TYR A 102 -8.24 -10.97 -10.45
CA TYR A 102 -7.03 -10.42 -11.03
C TYR A 102 -7.40 -9.41 -12.10
N ALA A 103 -6.85 -8.21 -11.99
CA ALA A 103 -6.96 -7.22 -13.04
C ALA A 103 -5.87 -7.47 -14.08
N HIS A 104 -6.21 -7.22 -15.33
CA HIS A 104 -5.32 -7.39 -16.48
C HIS A 104 -5.39 -6.20 -17.40
N ARG A 105 -4.38 -6.09 -18.26
CA ARG A 105 -4.34 -5.11 -19.34
C ARG A 105 -3.74 -5.72 -20.59
N LYS A 106 -4.23 -5.26 -21.73
CA LYS A 106 -3.54 -5.37 -23.01
C LYS A 106 -3.47 -4.01 -23.69
N GLY A 107 -2.55 -3.86 -24.63
CA GLY A 107 -2.34 -2.65 -25.41
C GLY A 107 -1.26 -1.74 -24.82
N SER A 108 -0.78 -0.82 -25.65
CA SER A 108 0.45 -0.06 -25.42
C SER A 108 0.25 1.33 -24.81
N ASN A 109 -0.97 1.88 -24.80
CA ASN A 109 -1.25 3.22 -24.31
C ASN A 109 -2.72 3.38 -23.84
N VAL A 110 -3.15 4.61 -23.59
CA VAL A 110 -4.52 4.93 -23.13
C VAL A 110 -5.57 4.85 -24.25
N ILE A 111 -5.14 4.90 -25.52
CA ILE A 111 -6.04 4.88 -26.69
C ILE A 111 -6.35 3.42 -27.07
N ASN A 112 -5.34 2.56 -27.15
CA ASN A 112 -5.49 1.15 -27.53
C ASN A 112 -5.44 0.17 -26.36
N GLY A 113 -5.40 0.70 -25.13
CA GLY A 113 -5.39 -0.10 -23.91
C GLY A 113 -6.76 -0.63 -23.56
N LYS A 114 -6.85 -1.92 -23.22
CA LYS A 114 -8.07 -2.52 -22.66
C LYS A 114 -7.75 -3.20 -21.34
N TYR A 115 -8.62 -2.97 -20.36
CA TYR A 115 -8.59 -3.64 -19.07
C TYR A 115 -9.72 -4.67 -18.98
N TRP A 116 -9.49 -5.72 -18.20
CA TRP A 116 -10.50 -6.68 -17.78
C TRP A 116 -10.07 -7.31 -16.45
N TRP A 117 -10.95 -8.08 -15.84
CA TRP A 117 -10.63 -8.89 -14.67
C TRP A 117 -11.24 -10.27 -14.79
N ASP A 118 -10.51 -11.27 -14.29
CA ASP A 118 -10.98 -12.65 -14.20
C ASP A 118 -10.32 -13.34 -12.98
N TYR A 119 -10.39 -14.67 -12.92
CA TYR A 119 -9.87 -15.46 -11.79
C TYR A 119 -8.46 -16.03 -12.02
N LYS A 120 -7.77 -15.62 -13.09
CA LYS A 120 -6.48 -16.16 -13.46
C LYS A 120 -5.35 -15.21 -13.08
N ASP A 121 -4.30 -15.78 -12.51
CA ASP A 121 -3.12 -15.04 -12.04
C ASP A 121 -2.04 -14.91 -13.13
N ASP A 122 -2.38 -15.22 -14.39
CA ASP A 122 -1.47 -15.10 -15.52
C ASP A 122 -1.46 -13.66 -16.04
N ASN A 123 -0.26 -13.08 -16.13
CA ASN A 123 -0.05 -11.70 -16.59
C ASN A 123 -0.94 -10.65 -15.88
N PRO A 124 -0.85 -10.54 -14.54
CA PRO A 124 -1.62 -9.55 -13.79
C PRO A 124 -1.18 -8.12 -14.10
N LEU A 125 -2.02 -7.16 -13.77
CA LEU A 125 -1.79 -5.74 -14.01
C LEU A 125 -0.56 -5.21 -13.26
N LEU A 126 0.57 -5.13 -13.97
CA LEU A 126 1.88 -4.87 -13.34
C LEU A 126 2.00 -3.50 -12.66
N HIS A 127 1.44 -2.44 -13.24
CA HIS A 127 1.57 -1.08 -12.70
C HIS A 127 0.69 -0.83 -11.48
N TYR A 128 -0.39 -1.62 -11.31
CA TYR A 128 -1.25 -1.55 -10.14
C TYR A 128 -0.82 -2.57 -9.07
N GLY A 129 -0.33 -3.72 -9.52
CA GLY A 129 -0.15 -4.91 -8.70
C GLY A 129 -1.44 -5.74 -8.61
N ALA A 130 -1.29 -7.04 -8.37
CA ALA A 130 -2.42 -7.96 -8.16
C ALA A 130 -2.46 -8.58 -6.77
N LYS A 131 -1.38 -8.46 -6.01
CA LYS A 131 -1.19 -9.12 -4.73
C LYS A 131 -0.52 -8.19 -3.74
N THR A 132 -0.76 -8.44 -2.45
CA THR A 132 -0.23 -7.64 -1.36
C THR A 132 0.32 -8.51 -0.23
N LYS A 133 1.14 -7.91 0.63
CA LYS A 133 1.64 -8.51 1.85
C LYS A 133 1.04 -7.81 3.07
N LEU A 134 0.35 -8.57 3.92
CA LEU A 134 -0.28 -8.08 5.13
C LEU A 134 0.37 -8.74 6.35
N ASP A 135 0.66 -7.95 7.37
CA ASP A 135 1.18 -8.41 8.66
C ASP A 135 0.02 -8.64 9.63
N LEU A 136 -0.63 -9.80 9.52
CA LEU A 136 -1.79 -10.13 10.35
C LEU A 136 -1.42 -10.37 11.83
N GLU A 137 -0.19 -10.79 12.11
CA GLU A 137 0.25 -11.02 13.49
C GLU A 137 0.39 -9.70 14.24
N ARG A 138 0.93 -8.67 13.58
CA ARG A 138 0.87 -7.31 14.10
C ARG A 138 -0.57 -6.85 14.36
N LEU A 139 -1.47 -7.07 13.41
CA LEU A 139 -2.88 -6.65 13.52
C LEU A 139 -3.54 -7.28 14.76
N LYS A 140 -3.33 -8.59 14.97
CA LYS A 140 -3.84 -9.31 16.15
C LYS A 140 -3.22 -8.80 17.45
N LYS A 141 -1.90 -8.56 17.46
CA LYS A 141 -1.20 -8.05 18.65
C LYS A 141 -1.72 -6.66 19.05
N GLU A 142 -1.90 -5.76 18.08
CA GLU A 142 -2.46 -4.43 18.33
C GLU A 142 -3.91 -4.53 18.84
N TYR A 143 -4.74 -5.35 18.21
CA TYR A 143 -6.11 -5.62 18.68
C TYR A 143 -6.12 -6.11 20.14
N GLN A 144 -5.33 -7.14 20.43
CA GLN A 144 -5.26 -7.75 21.76
C GLN A 144 -4.86 -6.71 22.80
N SER A 145 -3.83 -5.91 22.52
CA SER A 145 -3.34 -4.87 23.43
C SER A 145 -4.42 -3.87 23.85
N LEU A 146 -5.40 -3.59 22.98
CA LEU A 146 -6.51 -2.70 23.27
C LEU A 146 -7.61 -3.38 24.07
N THR A 147 -7.90 -4.64 23.77
CA THR A 147 -8.94 -5.41 24.48
C THR A 147 -8.54 -5.86 25.89
N THR A 148 -7.25 -5.81 26.21
CA THR A 148 -6.71 -6.21 27.52
C THR A 148 -6.39 -5.04 28.44
N LEU A 149 -6.71 -3.79 28.05
CA LEU A 149 -6.49 -2.63 28.90
C LEU A 149 -7.33 -2.74 30.18
N SER A 150 -6.70 -2.52 31.33
CA SER A 150 -7.41 -2.29 32.58
C SER A 150 -8.21 -0.97 32.52
N PRO A 151 -9.25 -0.81 33.36
CA PRO A 151 -9.99 0.46 33.46
C PRO A 151 -9.09 1.68 33.69
N GLN A 152 -8.01 1.52 34.47
CA GLN A 152 -7.04 2.58 34.76
C GLN A 152 -6.20 2.95 33.53
N GLU A 153 -5.74 1.96 32.77
CA GLU A 153 -4.98 2.19 31.53
C GLU A 153 -5.86 2.84 30.45
N LEU A 154 -7.11 2.37 30.30
CA LEU A 154 -8.09 2.98 29.41
C LEU A 154 -8.35 4.45 29.79
N ALA A 155 -8.57 4.74 31.08
CA ALA A 155 -8.75 6.11 31.55
C ALA A 155 -7.52 7.00 31.26
N THR A 156 -6.31 6.46 31.45
CA THR A 156 -5.05 7.16 31.16
C THR A 156 -4.91 7.46 29.66
N MET A 157 -5.18 6.47 28.81
CA MET A 157 -5.17 6.65 27.35
C MET A 157 -6.16 7.74 26.91
N LEU A 158 -7.39 7.71 27.44
CA LEU A 158 -8.43 8.68 27.09
C LEU A 158 -8.15 10.08 27.63
N LYS A 159 -7.48 10.23 28.78
CA LYS A 159 -7.04 11.54 29.28
C LYS A 159 -6.09 12.23 28.30
N ASN A 160 -5.28 11.46 27.58
CA ASN A 160 -4.37 11.96 26.56
C ASN A 160 -5.04 12.11 25.19
N SER A 161 -6.32 11.73 25.04
CA SER A 161 -7.02 11.86 23.76
C SER A 161 -7.37 13.32 23.48
N PRO A 162 -7.04 13.84 22.28
CA PRO A 162 -7.43 15.18 21.87
C PRO A 162 -8.95 15.37 21.74
N LEU A 163 -9.73 14.27 21.66
CA LEU A 163 -11.20 14.32 21.59
C LEU A 163 -11.87 14.31 22.97
N LYS A 164 -11.11 14.02 24.04
CA LYS A 164 -11.62 13.95 25.43
C LYS A 164 -10.96 14.97 26.36
N SER A 165 -9.84 15.56 25.96
CA SER A 165 -9.15 16.61 26.73
C SER A 165 -9.92 17.93 26.81
N SER A 166 -11.07 18.08 26.12
CA SER A 166 -11.86 19.30 26.12
C SER A 166 -12.81 19.37 27.34
N GLY A 167 -12.23 19.60 28.51
CA GLY A 167 -12.84 20.49 29.52
C GLY A 167 -12.50 21.97 29.26
N GLU A 168 -11.77 22.26 28.19
CA GLU A 168 -11.34 23.60 27.79
C GLU A 168 -12.38 24.26 26.89
N ASN A 169 -12.66 25.55 27.13
CA ASN A 169 -13.64 26.38 26.40
C ASN A 169 -13.32 26.57 24.89
N ASN A 170 -12.24 25.97 24.38
CA ASN A 170 -11.80 26.06 23.00
C ASN A 170 -11.19 24.72 22.54
N PRO A 171 -11.97 23.81 21.94
CA PRO A 171 -11.43 22.55 21.44
C PRO A 171 -10.40 22.83 20.31
N PRO A 172 -9.31 22.06 20.23
CA PRO A 172 -8.31 22.25 19.18
C PRO A 172 -8.94 22.02 17.81
N THR A 173 -8.62 22.89 16.87
CA THR A 173 -9.03 22.77 15.47
C THR A 173 -8.39 21.54 14.83
N PRO A 174 -9.01 20.95 13.77
CA PRO A 174 -8.38 19.89 12.99
C PRO A 174 -6.96 20.23 12.52
N GLN A 175 -6.71 21.50 12.20
CA GLN A 175 -5.40 22.02 11.77
C GLN A 175 -4.37 22.07 12.91
N GLU A 176 -4.79 22.30 14.16
CA GLU A 176 -3.89 22.27 15.32
C GLU A 176 -3.53 20.84 15.69
N LEU A 177 -4.48 19.91 15.57
CA LEU A 177 -4.24 18.47 15.74
C LEU A 177 -3.29 17.92 14.68
N SER A 178 -3.37 18.40 13.44
CA SER A 178 -2.44 18.00 12.38
C SER A 178 -1.03 18.59 12.53
N LYS A 179 -0.87 19.72 13.25
CA LYS A 179 0.43 20.38 13.44
C LYS A 179 1.23 19.84 14.63
N LYS A 180 0.56 19.36 15.69
CA LYS A 180 1.22 18.80 16.89
C LYS A 180 1.83 17.42 16.65
N ASP A 181 1.36 16.70 15.65
CA ASP A 181 1.95 15.44 15.16
C ASP A 181 2.04 15.53 13.63
N PRO A 182 3.15 16.04 13.05
CA PRO A 182 3.34 16.12 11.60
C PRO A 182 3.26 14.74 10.92
N TYR A 183 3.36 13.66 11.71
CA TYR A 183 3.03 12.29 11.35
C TYR A 183 1.66 11.90 11.91
N SER A 184 0.65 12.70 11.59
CA SER A 184 -0.76 12.48 11.93
C SER A 184 -1.16 11.00 11.84
N LEU A 185 -2.29 10.61 12.43
CA LEU A 185 -2.92 9.29 12.24
C LEU A 185 -2.72 8.73 10.81
N ILE A 186 -2.87 9.60 9.80
CA ILE A 186 -2.66 9.33 8.38
C ILE A 186 -1.18 9.15 8.01
N GLY A 187 -0.27 9.95 8.55
CA GLY A 187 1.19 9.79 8.42
C GLY A 187 1.70 8.48 9.03
N LYS A 188 1.24 8.08 10.23
CA LYS A 188 1.52 6.75 10.79
C LYS A 188 0.94 5.64 9.91
N ILE A 189 -0.28 5.79 9.39
CA ILE A 189 -0.90 4.80 8.48
C ILE A 189 -0.23 4.75 7.09
N MET A 190 0.28 5.87 6.59
CA MET A 190 1.07 5.96 5.35
C MET A 190 2.49 5.42 5.56
N ASP A 191 3.12 5.70 6.70
CA ASP A 191 4.36 5.05 7.12
C ASP A 191 4.15 3.55 7.28
N LEU A 192 2.98 3.10 7.74
CA LEU A 192 2.60 1.69 7.77
C LEU A 192 2.47 1.07 6.37
N GLN A 193 2.05 1.84 5.36
CA GLN A 193 2.15 1.41 3.95
C GLN A 193 3.61 1.30 3.51
N MET A 194 4.45 2.25 3.91
CA MET A 194 5.88 2.30 3.54
C MET A 194 6.72 1.27 4.30
N LEU A 195 6.35 0.89 5.52
CA LEU A 195 7.02 -0.11 6.37
C LEU A 195 6.71 -1.56 5.96
N SER A 196 5.71 -1.78 5.08
CA SER A 196 5.56 -3.04 4.36
C SER A 196 6.65 -3.23 3.30
N SER A 197 7.30 -2.13 2.88
CA SER A 197 8.66 -2.19 2.35
C SER A 197 9.54 -2.22 3.59
N SER A 198 9.97 -3.41 4.00
CA SER A 198 11.02 -3.63 5.00
C SER A 198 11.92 -2.40 5.11
N ASN A 199 12.01 -1.78 6.30
CA ASN A 199 13.07 -0.82 6.56
C ASN A 199 14.35 -1.53 6.09
N PRO A 200 14.98 -1.09 4.97
CA PRO A 200 15.99 -1.91 4.35
C PRO A 200 17.06 -2.13 5.41
N ALA A 201 17.44 -3.40 5.62
CA ALA A 201 18.44 -3.74 6.62
C ALA A 201 19.62 -2.77 6.47
N VAL A 202 20.05 -2.19 7.59
CA VAL A 202 21.16 -1.22 7.58
C VAL A 202 22.33 -1.88 6.86
N LYS A 203 22.82 -1.21 5.82
CA LYS A 203 23.90 -1.72 4.98
C LYS A 203 25.16 -1.87 5.82
N THR A 204 25.90 -2.95 5.58
CA THR A 204 27.20 -3.18 6.21
C THR A 204 28.22 -2.14 5.75
N ASN A 205 29.31 -1.98 6.50
CA ASN A 205 30.42 -1.08 6.13
C ASN A 205 30.95 -1.39 4.72
N GLU A 206 31.03 -2.67 4.37
CA GLU A 206 31.49 -3.11 3.04
C GLU A 206 30.51 -2.71 1.95
N GLU A 207 29.22 -2.96 2.13
CA GLU A 207 28.20 -2.53 1.15
C GLU A 207 28.18 -1.00 0.97
N VAL A 208 28.34 -0.24 2.06
CA VAL A 208 28.43 1.23 2.00
C VAL A 208 29.69 1.67 1.26
N ARG A 209 30.83 1.04 1.55
CA ARG A 209 32.09 1.29 0.85
C ARG A 209 31.94 1.03 -0.66
N GLN A 210 31.29 -0.07 -1.05
CA GLN A 210 31.04 -0.38 -2.45
C GLN A 210 30.14 0.67 -3.12
N ILE A 211 29.10 1.16 -2.44
CA ILE A 211 28.26 2.25 -2.95
C ILE A 211 29.11 3.49 -3.23
N ILE A 212 29.99 3.89 -2.30
CA ILE A 212 30.85 5.07 -2.46
C ILE A 212 31.87 4.85 -3.60
N LEU A 213 32.54 3.70 -3.64
CA LEU A 213 33.54 3.38 -4.66
C LEU A 213 32.95 3.29 -6.07
N SER A 214 31.66 2.99 -6.20
CA SER A 214 30.96 2.97 -7.49
C SER A 214 30.63 4.36 -8.06
N LEU A 215 30.95 5.45 -7.36
CA LEU A 215 30.80 6.81 -7.90
C LEU A 215 31.79 7.04 -9.04
N LYS A 216 31.27 7.41 -10.21
CA LYS A 216 32.07 7.87 -11.33
C LYS A 216 32.68 9.23 -11.01
N ASN A 217 34.01 9.28 -10.93
CA ASN A 217 34.78 10.50 -10.60
C ASN A 217 34.31 11.20 -9.32
N GLY A 218 33.72 10.45 -8.37
CA GLY A 218 33.17 11.00 -7.12
C GLY A 218 31.89 11.83 -7.25
N GLN A 219 31.20 11.83 -8.40
CA GLN A 219 30.08 12.76 -8.65
C GLN A 219 28.71 12.08 -8.77
N TYR A 220 28.62 10.96 -9.50
CA TYR A 220 27.34 10.30 -9.77
C TYR A 220 27.51 8.79 -9.95
N TRP A 221 26.40 8.06 -9.88
CA TRP A 221 26.36 6.63 -10.18
C TRP A 221 25.89 6.41 -11.62
N GLU A 222 26.63 5.59 -12.36
CA GLU A 222 26.24 5.14 -13.70
C GLU A 222 25.22 3.99 -13.59
N SER A 223 24.24 4.00 -14.47
CA SER A 223 23.19 2.99 -14.58
C SER A 223 23.12 2.44 -16.00
N ARG A 224 22.69 1.19 -16.14
CA ARG A 224 22.40 0.54 -17.43
C ARG A 224 21.00 -0.06 -17.40
N HIS A 225 20.48 -0.39 -18.58
CA HIS A 225 19.19 -1.07 -18.74
C HIS A 225 18.05 -0.35 -18.01
N ILE A 226 17.98 0.98 -18.18
CA ILE A 226 16.90 1.78 -17.60
C ILE A 226 15.60 1.57 -18.38
N GLN A 227 14.50 2.02 -17.80
CA GLN A 227 13.22 2.03 -18.50
C GLN A 227 13.23 3.10 -19.59
N ILE A 228 12.89 2.71 -20.81
CA ILE A 228 12.79 3.58 -21.98
C ILE A 228 11.35 3.58 -22.51
N SER A 229 11.07 4.49 -23.44
CA SER A 229 9.80 4.51 -24.17
C SER A 229 10.03 4.08 -25.61
N ARG A 230 8.97 3.64 -26.30
CA ARG A 230 9.09 3.42 -27.75
C ARG A 230 9.38 4.75 -28.45
N PRO A 231 10.29 4.77 -29.43
CA PRO A 231 10.48 5.94 -30.28
C PRO A 231 9.16 6.34 -30.94
N TYR A 232 9.02 7.63 -31.22
CA TYR A 232 8.00 8.12 -32.13
C TYR A 232 8.09 7.35 -33.46
N ALA A 233 6.94 6.97 -34.01
CA ALA A 233 6.85 6.31 -35.30
C ALA A 233 5.54 6.70 -36.00
N ILE A 234 5.51 6.64 -37.33
CA ILE A 234 4.28 6.73 -38.12
C ILE A 234 4.01 5.31 -38.64
N LEU A 235 2.82 4.78 -38.34
CA LEU A 235 2.41 3.45 -38.78
C LEU A 235 2.10 3.45 -40.29
N PRO A 236 2.10 2.27 -40.96
CA PRO A 236 1.84 2.19 -42.41
C PRO A 236 0.50 2.79 -42.86
N ASP A 237 -0.49 2.90 -41.97
CA ASP A 237 -1.80 3.51 -42.21
C ASP A 237 -1.80 5.05 -42.04
N GLY A 238 -0.63 5.65 -41.79
CA GLY A 238 -0.48 7.09 -41.55
C GLY A 238 -0.75 7.51 -40.12
N THR A 239 -1.13 6.59 -39.22
CA THR A 239 -1.36 6.92 -37.82
C THR A 239 -0.05 7.23 -37.11
N GLU A 240 0.07 8.45 -36.57
CA GLU A 240 1.19 8.78 -35.68
C GLU A 240 1.10 7.94 -34.40
N SER A 241 2.11 7.12 -34.15
CA SER A 241 2.39 6.53 -32.84
C SER A 241 3.12 7.55 -31.98
N ASN A 242 2.48 8.68 -31.70
CA ASN A 242 3.02 9.76 -30.88
C ASN A 242 2.90 9.49 -29.38
N THR A 243 3.34 8.33 -28.92
CA THR A 243 3.34 8.06 -27.49
C THR A 243 4.72 7.61 -27.10
N ALA A 244 5.30 8.30 -26.13
CA ALA A 244 6.24 7.71 -25.20
C ALA A 244 5.56 6.48 -24.58
N LYS A 245 5.48 5.37 -25.34
CA LYS A 245 4.81 4.15 -24.92
C LYS A 245 5.69 3.59 -23.81
N LEU A 246 5.26 3.83 -22.58
CA LEU A 246 5.99 3.48 -21.37
C LEU A 246 5.97 1.97 -21.11
N SER A 247 5.25 1.18 -21.94
CA SER A 247 5.10 -0.25 -21.74
C SER A 247 4.93 -1.09 -23.02
N ASN A 248 5.22 -2.39 -22.90
CA ASN A 248 4.85 -3.41 -23.89
C ASN A 248 3.34 -3.68 -23.88
N GLU A 249 2.87 -4.62 -24.71
CA GLU A 249 1.44 -4.95 -24.82
C GLU A 249 0.83 -5.49 -23.53
N GLY A 250 1.63 -6.11 -22.65
CA GLY A 250 1.20 -6.57 -21.32
C GLY A 250 1.24 -5.47 -20.25
N GLY A 251 1.60 -4.23 -20.61
CA GLY A 251 1.73 -3.13 -19.65
C GLY A 251 3.02 -3.15 -18.83
N ALA A 252 3.99 -4.02 -19.14
CA ALA A 252 5.30 -4.02 -18.50
C ALA A 252 6.17 -2.90 -19.07
N ALA A 253 6.97 -2.24 -18.24
CA ALA A 253 7.90 -1.22 -18.72
C ALA A 253 8.90 -1.80 -19.73
N ILE A 254 9.29 -0.98 -20.71
CA ILE A 254 10.30 -1.37 -21.70
C ILE A 254 11.66 -1.09 -21.10
N THR A 255 12.51 -2.12 -21.02
CA THR A 255 13.89 -2.00 -20.57
C THR A 255 14.79 -1.81 -21.78
N ASP A 256 15.72 -0.86 -21.72
CA ASP A 256 16.76 -0.74 -22.74
C ASP A 256 17.68 -1.97 -22.71
N SER A 257 17.74 -2.70 -23.82
CA SER A 257 18.62 -3.86 -23.97
C SER A 257 20.04 -3.50 -24.38
N SER A 258 20.32 -2.23 -24.69
CA SER A 258 21.66 -1.77 -25.06
C SER A 258 22.59 -1.64 -23.85
N ASP A 259 23.88 -1.46 -24.13
CA ASP A 259 24.91 -1.14 -23.12
C ASP A 259 25.06 0.36 -22.84
N GLN A 260 24.08 1.17 -23.25
CA GLN A 260 24.11 2.61 -23.02
C GLN A 260 24.18 2.92 -21.52
N ILE A 261 25.01 3.91 -21.20
CA ILE A 261 25.21 4.41 -19.84
C ILE A 261 24.26 5.58 -19.59
N TYR A 262 23.60 5.55 -18.42
CA TYR A 262 22.64 6.54 -17.98
C TYR A 262 23.00 7.07 -16.59
N ILE A 263 22.41 8.22 -16.23
CA ILE A 263 22.32 8.69 -14.85
C ILE A 263 20.86 8.52 -14.43
N SER A 264 20.62 7.76 -13.35
CA SER A 264 19.28 7.41 -12.90
C SER A 264 18.94 8.07 -11.57
N THR A 265 17.87 8.86 -11.54
CA THR A 265 17.33 9.41 -10.29
C THR A 265 16.94 8.30 -9.31
N ARG A 266 16.47 7.15 -9.81
CA ARG A 266 16.12 6.00 -8.97
C ARG A 266 17.35 5.44 -8.25
N ASP A 267 18.45 5.24 -8.96
CA ASP A 267 19.67 4.68 -8.37
C ASP A 267 20.35 5.68 -7.45
N TYR A 268 20.30 6.98 -7.79
CA TYR A 268 20.70 8.05 -6.90
C TYR A 268 19.92 8.01 -5.57
N ILE A 269 18.58 8.00 -5.62
CA ILE A 269 17.73 7.97 -4.41
C ILE A 269 18.00 6.69 -3.60
N LYS A 270 18.14 5.54 -4.26
CA LYS A 270 18.45 4.25 -3.61
C LYS A 270 19.76 4.35 -2.84
N ASN A 271 20.84 4.78 -3.49
CA ASN A 271 22.16 4.86 -2.88
C ASN A 271 22.18 5.91 -1.75
N MET A 272 21.60 7.08 -1.96
CA MET A 272 21.50 8.11 -0.92
C MET A 272 20.69 7.65 0.30
N LYS A 273 19.57 6.95 0.10
CA LYS A 273 18.81 6.36 1.22
C LYS A 273 19.66 5.37 2.01
N SER A 274 20.42 4.50 1.34
CA SER A 274 21.33 3.57 2.02
C SER A 274 22.41 4.28 2.83
N LEU A 275 23.04 5.32 2.28
CA LEU A 275 24.07 6.11 2.98
C LEU A 275 23.49 6.86 4.19
N ILE A 276 22.34 7.51 4.04
CA ILE A 276 21.66 8.23 5.13
C ILE A 276 21.25 7.26 6.25
N SER A 277 20.68 6.11 5.91
CA SER A 277 20.30 5.10 6.90
C SER A 277 21.52 4.56 7.65
N TYR A 278 22.65 4.35 6.98
CA TYR A 278 23.89 3.94 7.62
C TYR A 278 24.42 4.99 8.61
N LEU A 279 24.48 6.26 8.18
CA LEU A 279 24.92 7.36 9.05
C LEU A 279 24.07 7.45 10.33
N LYS A 280 22.75 7.36 10.20
CA LYS A 280 21.84 7.34 11.37
C LYS A 280 22.11 6.17 12.32
N ALA A 281 22.55 5.03 11.81
CA ALA A 281 22.82 3.85 12.63
C ALA A 281 24.15 3.91 13.36
N VAL A 282 25.17 4.57 12.79
CA VAL A 282 26.50 4.69 13.40
C VAL A 282 26.70 5.96 14.23
N SER A 283 25.79 6.94 14.11
CA SER A 283 25.78 8.16 14.92
C SER A 283 24.96 8.07 16.20
N ASN A 284 24.27 6.94 16.42
CA ASN A 284 23.61 6.58 17.69
C ASN A 284 24.46 5.58 18.44
#